data_AF-A0A4Y2TJU3-F1
#
_entry.id   AF-A0A4Y2TJU3-F1
#
_cell.length_a   1.000
_cell.length_b   1.000
_cell.length_c   1.000
_cell.angle_alpha   90.00
_cell.angle_beta   90.00
_cell.angle_gamma   90.00
#
_symmetry.space_group_name_H-M   'P 1'
#
loop_
_entity.id
_entity.type
_entity.pdbx_description
1 polymer ?
#
loop_
_entity_poly.entity_id
_entity_poly.type
_entity_poly.pdbx_seq_one_letter_code
_entity_poly.pdbx_strand_id
1 'polypeptide(L)'
;MLGLTPFRVGWFSEGVNQLIRKPRAPEYMDEKPLDKQPGVPYGKDSAAINIQRGRDHGLLPYVEIVKLCSEGTVLTSSFDDLYKLGLMSKENADLLKRIYAAVEDIDMWVGIQLEDHMSGAITGPSASTPNNCISTRKMTDFISIWKGRKLPSLQ
;
A
#
# COMPACT_ATOMS: atom_id res chain seq x y z
N MET A 1 -13.98 29.29 -30.42
CA MET A 1 -14.02 27.81 -30.45
C MET A 1 -12.59 27.28 -30.26
N LEU A 2 -12.28 26.72 -29.10
CA LEU A 2 -11.16 25.78 -28.93
C LEU A 2 -11.68 24.67 -28.01
N GLY A 3 -11.95 23.50 -28.59
CA GLY A 3 -12.53 22.35 -27.92
C GLY A 3 -11.49 21.63 -27.08
N LEU A 4 -11.58 21.81 -25.76
CA LEU A 4 -11.00 20.89 -24.79
C LEU A 4 -12.16 20.17 -24.09
N THR A 5 -12.54 19.00 -24.60
CA THR A 5 -13.02 17.84 -23.82
C THR A 5 -13.51 16.74 -24.77
N PRO A 6 -12.88 15.56 -24.70
CA PRO A 6 -13.69 14.37 -24.48
C PRO A 6 -13.16 13.46 -23.35
N PHE A 7 -12.03 13.77 -22.72
CA PHE A 7 -11.43 12.90 -21.70
C PHE A 7 -11.93 13.10 -20.26
N ARG A 8 -12.62 14.20 -19.96
CA ARG A 8 -12.81 14.63 -18.57
C ARG A 8 -14.10 14.12 -17.90
N VAL A 9 -15.09 13.66 -18.67
CA VAL A 9 -16.42 13.29 -18.12
C VAL A 9 -16.58 11.77 -17.94
N GLY A 10 -15.89 10.94 -18.73
CA GLY A 10 -16.05 9.47 -18.67
C GLY A 10 -15.41 8.79 -17.44
N TRP A 11 -14.40 9.41 -16.82
CA TRP A 11 -13.65 8.77 -15.73
C TRP A 11 -14.33 8.88 -14.36
N PHE A 12 -15.10 9.94 -14.11
CA PHE A 12 -15.58 10.25 -12.76
C PHE A 12 -16.87 9.52 -12.35
N SER A 13 -17.62 8.96 -13.30
CA SER A 13 -18.91 8.28 -13.04
C SER A 13 -18.79 6.76 -13.17
N GLU A 14 -18.33 6.28 -14.33
CA GLU A 14 -18.25 4.84 -14.61
C GLU A 14 -17.08 4.15 -13.90
N GLY A 15 -15.95 4.84 -13.73
CA GLY A 15 -14.71 4.23 -13.26
C GLY A 15 -14.75 3.79 -11.78
N VAL A 16 -15.35 4.61 -10.91
CA VAL A 16 -15.37 4.34 -9.47
C VAL A 16 -16.32 3.18 -9.13
N ASN A 17 -17.50 3.14 -9.77
CA ASN A 17 -18.47 2.06 -9.58
C ASN A 17 -17.97 0.71 -10.14
N GLN A 18 -17.14 0.73 -11.19
CA GLN A 18 -16.54 -0.49 -11.73
C GLN A 18 -15.44 -1.06 -10.82
N LEU A 19 -14.72 -0.24 -10.06
CA LEU A 19 -13.67 -0.70 -9.14
C LEU A 19 -14.22 -1.35 -7.87
N ILE A 20 -15.37 -0.90 -7.37
CA ILE A 20 -16.01 -1.43 -6.14
C ILE A 20 -16.62 -2.83 -6.35
N ARG A 21 -16.99 -3.18 -7.60
CA ARG A 21 -17.70 -4.44 -7.91
C ARG A 21 -16.82 -5.53 -8.55
N LYS A 22 -15.54 -5.29 -8.81
CA LYS A 22 -14.71 -6.37 -9.35
C LYS A 22 -14.36 -7.37 -8.24
N PRO A 23 -14.71 -8.66 -8.38
CA PRO A 23 -13.98 -9.68 -7.62
C PRO A 23 -12.49 -9.55 -7.94
N ARG A 24 -11.63 -10.00 -6.99
CA ARG A 24 -10.17 -10.11 -7.14
C ARG A 24 -9.85 -10.44 -8.60
N ALA A 25 -9.12 -9.53 -9.25
CA ALA A 25 -9.06 -9.43 -10.71
C ALA A 25 -8.95 -10.81 -11.38
N PRO A 26 -9.74 -11.09 -12.43
CA PRO A 26 -9.57 -12.31 -13.20
C PRO A 26 -8.14 -12.33 -13.75
N GLU A 27 -7.61 -13.53 -13.93
CA GLU A 27 -6.31 -13.91 -14.52
C GLU A 27 -5.99 -13.19 -15.85
N TYR A 28 -6.98 -12.50 -16.44
CA TYR A 28 -6.91 -11.63 -17.62
C TYR A 28 -6.28 -10.24 -17.40
N MET A 29 -5.68 -9.96 -16.24
CA MET A 29 -4.67 -8.91 -16.13
C MET A 29 -3.27 -9.48 -16.44
N ASP A 30 -3.17 -10.28 -17.49
CA ASP A 30 -1.89 -10.70 -18.03
C ASP A 30 -1.19 -9.42 -18.54
N GLU A 31 -0.11 -9.11 -17.84
CA GLU A 31 0.46 -7.77 -17.72
C GLU A 31 0.83 -7.22 -19.10
N LYS A 32 0.23 -6.08 -19.49
CA LYS A 32 0.95 -5.23 -20.45
C LYS A 32 2.28 -4.91 -19.78
N PRO A 33 3.43 -5.36 -20.31
CA PRO A 33 4.65 -5.26 -19.55
C PRO A 33 4.96 -3.78 -19.32
N LEU A 34 5.08 -3.37 -18.06
CA LEU A 34 5.35 -1.98 -17.73
C LEU A 34 6.69 -1.59 -18.35
N ASP A 35 6.72 -0.48 -19.09
CA ASP A 35 7.93 0.04 -19.72
C ASP A 35 8.65 -0.99 -20.61
N LYS A 36 7.90 -1.70 -21.46
CA LYS A 36 8.49 -2.50 -22.53
C LYS A 36 9.19 -1.57 -23.53
N GLN A 37 10.50 -1.47 -23.43
CA GLN A 37 11.29 -0.70 -24.39
C GLN A 37 11.28 -1.37 -25.78
N PRO A 38 11.33 -0.60 -26.88
CA PRO A 38 11.45 -1.15 -28.22
C PRO A 38 12.68 -2.05 -28.32
N GLY A 39 12.49 -3.30 -28.77
CA GLY A 39 13.57 -4.29 -28.90
C GLY A 39 13.85 -5.14 -27.66
N VAL A 40 13.17 -4.90 -26.53
CA VAL A 40 13.28 -5.75 -25.33
C VAL A 40 12.06 -6.68 -25.25
N PRO A 41 12.23 -8.01 -25.12
CA PRO A 41 11.11 -8.95 -25.18
C PRO A 41 10.21 -8.92 -23.93
N TYR A 42 10.72 -8.44 -22.80
CA TYR A 42 10.03 -8.36 -21.51
C TYR A 42 9.89 -6.91 -21.02
N GLY A 43 8.94 -6.66 -20.11
CA GLY A 43 8.84 -5.40 -19.37
C GLY A 43 9.39 -5.54 -17.95
N LYS A 44 9.30 -4.45 -17.18
CA LYS A 44 9.80 -4.40 -15.82
C LYS A 44 8.72 -4.82 -14.82
N ASP A 45 9.11 -5.55 -13.78
CA ASP A 45 8.24 -5.90 -12.66
C ASP A 45 8.02 -4.65 -11.77
N SER A 46 6.77 -4.18 -11.74
CA SER A 46 6.38 -2.99 -11.00
C SER A 46 6.42 -3.19 -9.49
N ALA A 47 6.06 -4.39 -9.03
CA ALA A 47 6.06 -4.73 -7.62
C ALA A 47 7.49 -4.79 -7.09
N ALA A 48 8.39 -5.46 -7.82
CA ALA A 48 9.81 -5.51 -7.49
C ALA A 48 10.44 -4.10 -7.50
N ILE A 49 10.10 -3.26 -8.49
CA ILE A 49 10.56 -1.86 -8.52
C ILE A 49 10.12 -1.09 -7.27
N ASN A 50 8.88 -1.25 -6.82
CA ASN A 50 8.38 -0.54 -5.63
C ASN A 50 9.08 -0.99 -4.36
N ILE A 51 9.33 -2.29 -4.21
CA ILE A 51 10.13 -2.83 -3.09
C ILE A 51 11.53 -2.21 -3.10
N GLN A 52 12.20 -2.24 -4.25
CA GLN A 52 13.56 -1.69 -4.36
C GLN A 52 13.59 -0.19 -4.12
N ARG A 53 12.64 0.58 -4.65
CA ARG A 53 12.51 2.02 -4.36
C ARG A 53 12.27 2.27 -2.87
N GLY A 54 11.51 1.43 -2.20
CA GLY A 54 11.29 1.55 -0.75
C GLY A 54 12.62 1.42 0.01
N ARG A 55 13.42 0.44 -0.35
CA ARG A 55 14.74 0.18 0.26
C ARG A 55 15.76 1.28 -0.08
N ASP A 56 15.83 1.71 -1.34
CA ASP A 56 16.74 2.77 -1.79
C ASP A 56 16.47 4.11 -1.07
N HIS A 57 15.21 4.39 -0.75
CA HIS A 57 14.82 5.59 0.01
C HIS A 57 14.81 5.39 1.52
N GLY A 58 15.13 4.20 2.03
CA GLY A 58 15.12 3.88 3.46
C GLY A 58 13.74 4.07 4.10
N LEU A 59 12.67 3.66 3.40
CA LEU A 59 11.33 3.68 3.96
C LEU A 59 11.24 2.78 5.19
N LEU A 60 10.40 3.17 6.14
CA LEU A 60 10.18 2.41 7.36
C LEU A 60 9.61 1.02 7.03
N PRO A 61 9.92 -0.02 7.84
CA PRO A 61 9.25 -1.30 7.72
C PRO A 61 7.76 -1.20 7.97
N TYR A 62 7.00 -2.16 7.46
CA TYR A 62 5.55 -2.20 7.58
C TYR A 62 5.06 -2.13 9.04
N VAL A 63 5.70 -2.85 9.97
CA VAL A 63 5.28 -2.84 11.38
C VAL A 63 5.41 -1.47 12.05
N GLU A 64 6.41 -0.68 11.66
CA GLU A 64 6.58 0.70 12.13
C GLU A 64 5.52 1.61 11.53
N ILE A 65 5.09 1.34 10.30
CA ILE A 65 3.94 2.02 9.69
C ILE A 65 2.66 1.71 10.44
N VAL A 66 2.38 0.45 10.77
CA VAL A 66 1.19 0.07 11.57
C VAL A 66 1.19 0.77 12.91
N LYS A 67 2.33 0.77 13.61
CA LYS A 67 2.51 1.47 14.88
C LYS A 67 2.28 2.98 14.73
N LEU A 68 2.81 3.59 13.68
CA LEU A 68 2.63 5.00 13.38
C LEU A 68 1.15 5.35 13.12
N CYS A 69 0.47 4.52 12.34
CA CYS A 69 -0.91 4.75 11.89
C CYS A 69 -1.96 4.39 12.93
N SER A 70 -1.57 3.61 13.94
CA SER A 70 -2.36 3.30 15.12
C SER A 70 -2.01 4.19 16.32
N GLU A 71 -1.14 5.19 16.15
CA GLU A 71 -0.65 6.05 17.23
C GLU A 71 -0.02 5.27 18.40
N GLY A 72 0.59 4.13 18.10
CA GLY A 72 1.24 3.23 19.05
C GLY A 72 0.30 2.26 19.76
N THR A 73 -0.99 2.22 19.41
CA THR A 73 -1.96 1.30 20.03
C THR A 73 -1.85 -0.13 19.49
N VAL A 74 -1.39 -0.29 18.26
CA VAL A 74 -1.18 -1.61 17.62
C VAL A 74 0.33 -1.87 17.55
N LEU A 75 0.76 -2.94 18.21
CA LEU A 75 2.15 -3.40 18.23
C LEU A 75 2.21 -4.82 17.71
N THR A 76 2.95 -5.02 16.63
CA THR A 76 3.16 -6.31 15.98
C THR A 76 4.56 -6.81 16.31
N SER A 77 4.64 -7.95 16.99
CA SER A 77 5.89 -8.59 17.44
C SER A 77 6.12 -9.97 16.81
N SER A 78 5.11 -10.49 16.12
CA SER A 78 5.16 -11.75 15.42
C SER A 78 4.29 -11.73 14.17
N PHE A 79 4.55 -12.64 13.22
CA PHE A 79 3.69 -12.82 12.06
C PHE A 79 2.25 -13.18 12.44
N ASP A 80 2.05 -13.88 13.57
CA ASP A 80 0.72 -14.25 14.02
C ASP A 80 -0.09 -13.01 14.48
N ASP A 81 0.58 -11.96 14.98
CA ASP A 81 -0.08 -10.72 15.39
C ASP A 81 -0.75 -10.03 14.20
N LEU A 82 -0.22 -10.20 12.98
CA LEU A 82 -0.77 -9.61 11.75
C LEU A 82 -2.23 -10.00 11.54
N TYR A 83 -2.56 -11.29 11.72
CA TYR A 83 -3.94 -11.76 11.55
C TYR A 83 -4.76 -11.65 12.84
N LYS A 84 -4.15 -11.83 14.01
CA LYS A 84 -4.87 -11.71 15.30
C LYS A 84 -5.37 -10.29 15.57
N LEU A 85 -4.62 -9.28 15.12
CA LEU A 85 -4.97 -7.87 15.23
C LEU A 85 -5.86 -7.39 14.07
N GLY A 86 -6.26 -8.29 13.16
CA GLY A 86 -7.17 -7.98 12.05
C GLY A 86 -6.55 -7.08 10.98
N LEU A 87 -5.22 -7.10 10.82
CA LEU A 87 -4.55 -6.33 9.75
C LEU A 87 -4.66 -7.04 8.40
N MET A 88 -4.61 -8.37 8.38
CA MET A 88 -4.67 -9.19 7.17
C MET A 88 -5.17 -10.61 7.44
N SER A 89 -5.52 -11.34 6.40
CA SER A 89 -5.86 -12.76 6.50
C SER A 89 -4.71 -13.63 7.03
N LYS A 90 -5.04 -14.78 7.63
CA LYS A 90 -4.04 -15.73 8.14
C LYS A 90 -3.15 -16.27 7.00
N GLU A 91 -3.72 -16.47 5.82
CA GLU A 91 -3.00 -16.95 4.64
C GLU A 91 -1.92 -15.95 4.20
N ASN A 92 -2.22 -14.65 4.22
CA ASN A 92 -1.26 -13.60 3.91
C ASN A 92 -0.14 -13.53 4.97
N ALA A 93 -0.50 -13.63 6.26
CA ALA A 93 0.47 -13.67 7.35
C ALA A 93 1.41 -14.88 7.24
N ASP A 94 0.86 -16.07 6.93
CA ASP A 94 1.64 -17.30 6.73
C ASP A 94 2.55 -17.21 5.48
N LEU A 95 2.11 -16.50 4.43
CA LEU A 95 2.95 -16.23 3.25
C LEU A 95 4.14 -15.34 3.62
N LEU A 96 3.90 -14.24 4.34
CA LEU A 96 4.95 -13.34 4.79
C LEU A 96 5.97 -14.05 5.67
N LYS A 97 5.50 -14.92 6.58
CA LYS A 97 6.35 -15.76 7.44
C LYS A 97 7.31 -16.68 6.67
N ARG A 98 7.00 -17.04 5.43
CA ARG A 98 7.87 -17.85 4.56
C ARG A 98 8.91 -17.02 3.81
N ILE A 99 8.63 -15.73 3.60
CA ILE A 99 9.44 -14.84 2.75
C ILE A 99 10.41 -14.01 3.60
N TYR A 100 9.96 -13.54 4.76
CA TYR A 100 10.73 -12.68 5.65
C TYR A 100 11.25 -13.44 6.87
N ALA A 101 12.44 -13.08 7.35
CA ALA A 101 13.06 -13.70 8.52
C ALA A 101 12.39 -13.26 9.81
N ALA A 102 12.08 -11.96 9.93
CA ALA A 102 11.37 -11.37 11.06
C ALA A 102 10.17 -10.54 10.58
N VAL A 103 9.20 -10.28 11.47
CA VAL A 103 8.02 -9.46 11.12
C VAL A 103 8.43 -8.00 10.86
N GLU A 104 9.52 -7.58 11.51
CA GLU A 104 10.14 -6.27 11.39
C GLU A 104 10.83 -6.05 10.03
N ASP A 105 11.06 -7.10 9.25
CA ASP A 105 11.70 -7.01 7.93
C ASP A 105 10.72 -6.77 6.78
N ILE A 106 9.40 -6.80 7.05
CA ILE A 106 8.38 -6.69 6.00
C ILE A 106 8.46 -5.30 5.35
N ASP A 107 8.71 -5.27 4.04
CA ASP A 107 8.71 -4.04 3.26
C ASP A 107 7.33 -3.35 3.36
N MET A 108 7.32 -2.03 3.60
CA MET A 108 6.10 -1.23 3.74
C MET A 108 5.11 -1.47 2.59
N TRP A 109 5.59 -1.42 1.34
CA TRP A 109 4.73 -1.57 0.17
C TRP A 109 4.05 -2.95 0.15
N VAL A 110 4.78 -4.01 0.50
CA VAL A 110 4.23 -5.37 0.54
C VAL A 110 3.17 -5.49 1.63
N GLY A 111 3.48 -5.02 2.84
CA GLY A 111 2.54 -5.10 3.96
C GLY A 111 1.23 -4.38 3.68
N ILE A 112 1.30 -3.14 3.17
CA ILE A 112 0.10 -2.34 2.82
C ILE A 112 -0.78 -3.04 1.77
N GLN A 113 -0.18 -3.68 0.78
CA GLN A 113 -0.92 -4.38 -0.28
C GLN A 113 -1.63 -5.65 0.21
N LEU A 114 -1.20 -6.21 1.34
CA LEU A 114 -1.74 -7.44 1.91
C LEU A 114 -2.74 -7.20 3.04
N GLU A 115 -2.98 -5.93 3.42
CA GLU A 115 -3.97 -5.59 4.42
C GLU A 115 -5.40 -5.92 3.96
N ASP A 116 -6.23 -6.35 4.90
CA ASP A 116 -7.65 -6.51 4.65
C ASP A 116 -8.31 -5.15 4.43
N HIS A 117 -9.16 -5.08 3.41
CA HIS A 117 -9.87 -3.85 3.09
C HIS A 117 -10.81 -3.46 4.21
N MET A 118 -10.85 -2.17 4.56
CA MET A 118 -11.86 -1.70 5.48
C MET A 118 -13.25 -1.66 4.84
N SER A 119 -14.30 -1.66 5.67
CA SER A 119 -15.68 -1.51 5.23
C SER A 119 -15.87 -0.26 4.36
N GLY A 120 -16.20 -0.45 3.09
CA GLY A 120 -16.44 0.62 2.12
C GLY A 120 -15.17 1.25 1.51
N ALA A 121 -13.98 0.73 1.83
CA ALA A 121 -12.70 1.17 1.25
C ALA A 121 -12.10 0.09 0.34
N ILE A 122 -11.21 0.51 -0.58
CA ILE A 122 -10.42 -0.40 -1.44
C ILE A 122 -9.01 -0.64 -0.87
N THR A 123 -8.73 -0.14 0.33
CA THR A 123 -7.45 -0.19 1.00
C THR A 123 -7.63 -0.57 2.47
N GLY A 124 -6.58 -1.13 3.07
CA GLY A 124 -6.53 -1.44 4.49
C GLY A 124 -6.27 -0.23 5.38
N PRO A 125 -6.25 -0.42 6.71
CA PRO A 125 -6.16 0.65 7.70
C PRO A 125 -4.91 1.53 7.58
N SER A 126 -3.75 1.00 7.17
CA SER A 126 -2.52 1.80 7.03
C SER A 126 -2.56 2.76 5.83
N ALA A 127 -3.32 2.40 4.79
CA ALA A 127 -3.48 3.19 3.57
C ALA A 127 -4.80 4.00 3.52
N SER A 128 -5.76 3.72 4.41
CA SER A 128 -7.10 4.31 4.38
C SER A 128 -7.34 5.42 5.42
N THR A 129 -8.46 6.10 5.23
CA THR A 129 -8.81 7.43 5.74
C THR A 129 -9.26 7.55 7.20
N PRO A 130 -9.75 6.54 7.95
CA PRO A 130 -10.34 6.83 9.26
C PRO A 130 -9.29 7.39 10.24
N ASN A 131 -8.01 7.09 9.98
CA ASN A 131 -6.85 7.68 10.65
C ASN A 131 -5.91 8.39 9.67
N ASN A 132 -6.28 8.54 8.39
CA ASN A 132 -5.59 9.37 7.39
C ASN A 132 -4.06 9.22 7.34
N CYS A 133 -3.50 8.05 7.63
CA CYS A 133 -2.11 7.97 8.05
C CYS A 133 -1.11 8.22 6.92
N ILE A 134 -0.97 7.32 5.93
CA ILE A 134 0.00 7.54 4.86
C ILE A 134 -0.52 8.53 3.82
N SER A 135 -1.79 8.43 3.45
CA SER A 135 -2.38 9.19 2.35
C SER A 135 -2.46 10.70 2.62
N THR A 136 -2.46 11.13 3.88
CA THR A 136 -2.51 12.56 4.23
C THR A 136 -1.26 13.10 4.91
N ARG A 137 -0.33 12.23 5.34
CA ARG A 137 0.97 12.68 5.84
C ARG A 137 1.81 13.25 4.71
N LYS A 138 2.35 14.43 4.94
CA LYS A 138 3.29 15.05 3.99
C LYS A 138 4.64 14.35 4.12
N MET A 139 5.44 14.38 3.05
CA MET A 139 6.84 13.92 3.07
C MET A 139 7.65 14.49 4.26
N THR A 140 7.34 15.72 4.69
CA THR A 140 7.96 16.38 5.86
C THR A 140 7.67 15.69 7.19
N ASP A 141 6.54 14.99 7.28
CA ASP A 141 6.13 14.24 8.47
C ASP A 141 7.00 12.99 8.61
N PHE A 142 7.27 12.29 7.50
CA PHE A 142 8.22 11.18 7.43
C PHE A 142 9.65 11.59 7.83
N ILE A 143 10.12 12.75 7.37
CA ILE A 143 11.42 13.29 7.81
C ILE A 143 11.42 13.61 9.31
N SER A 144 10.29 14.08 9.86
CA SER A 144 10.19 14.40 11.28
C SER A 144 10.19 13.15 12.15
N ILE A 145 9.53 12.07 11.70
CA ILE A 145 9.60 10.74 12.30
C ILE A 145 11.05 10.23 12.29
N TRP A 146 11.75 10.33 11.15
CA TRP A 146 13.15 9.92 11.05
C TRP A 146 14.07 10.71 11.99
N LYS A 147 13.73 11.97 12.27
CA LYS A 147 14.40 12.84 13.25
C LYS A 147 13.93 12.65 14.69
N GLY A 148 13.09 11.64 14.98
CA GLY A 148 12.59 11.33 16.33
C GLY A 148 11.64 12.39 16.91
N ARG A 149 11.03 13.23 16.06
CA ARG A 149 10.12 14.29 16.52
C ARG A 149 8.68 13.77 16.57
N LYS A 150 7.93 14.19 17.59
CA LYS A 150 6.48 13.95 17.66
C LYS A 150 5.80 14.54 16.44
N LEU A 151 4.90 13.76 15.85
CA LEU A 151 4.05 14.23 14.77
C LEU A 151 3.01 15.22 15.29
N PRO A 152 2.60 16.20 14.47
CA PRO A 152 1.39 16.95 14.73
C PRO A 152 0.19 16.00 14.75
N SER A 153 -0.81 16.31 15.59
CA SER A 153 -2.12 15.65 15.51
C SER A 153 -2.70 15.83 14.11
N LEU A 154 -3.25 14.77 13.55
CA LEU A 154 -4.01 14.84 12.30
C LEU A 154 -5.22 15.76 12.53
N GLN A 155 -5.41 16.76 11.66
CA GLN A 155 -6.55 17.67 11.69
C GLN A 155 -7.73 17.10 10.93
#